data_AF-A0A8I1TIE4-F1
#
_entry.id   AF-A0A8I1TIE4-F1
#
_cell.length_a   1.000
_cell.length_b   1.000
_cell.length_c   1.000
_cell.angle_alpha   90.00
_cell.angle_beta   90.00
_cell.angle_gamma   90.00
#
_symmetry.space_group_name_H-M   'P 1'
#
loop_
_entity.id
_entity.type
_entity.pdbx_description
1 polymer ?
#
loop_
_entity_poly.entity_id
_entity_poly.type
_entity_poly.pdbx_seq_one_letter_code
_entity_poly.pdbx_strand_id
1 'polypeptide(L)'
;MTRARKLKTSVILAGSLVFSMQGTAFAEQQFDADKVMNQMSADERISYIAGVVEGLAGARYMKDGKKSEGMNCIYDWFYEDKSTLRTIHDAFGKYPTYPPGSIMDVLVKQKCGE
;
A
#
# COMPACT_ATOMS: atom_id res chain seq x y z
N MET A 1 -39.32 -40.79 50.35
CA MET A 1 -37.85 -40.80 50.53
C MET A 1 -37.24 -41.58 49.38
N THR A 2 -36.73 -40.88 48.35
CA THR A 2 -36.25 -41.55 47.13
C THR A 2 -34.84 -41.08 46.80
N ARG A 3 -34.00 -42.11 46.69
CA ARG A 3 -32.54 -42.17 46.68
C ARG A 3 -31.90 -41.42 45.51
N ALA A 4 -30.84 -40.67 45.81
CA ALA A 4 -29.92 -40.12 44.82
C ALA A 4 -29.22 -41.24 44.01
N ARG A 5 -29.08 -41.04 42.69
CA ARG A 5 -28.16 -41.82 41.85
C ARG A 5 -27.15 -40.86 41.21
N LYS A 6 -25.88 -41.07 41.56
CA LYS A 6 -24.69 -40.39 41.02
C LYS A 6 -24.63 -40.55 39.51
N LEU A 7 -24.56 -39.44 38.78
CA LEU A 7 -24.23 -39.44 37.36
C LEU A 7 -22.69 -39.52 37.23
N LYS A 8 -22.22 -40.54 36.52
CA LYS A 8 -20.79 -40.81 36.29
C LYS A 8 -20.22 -39.77 35.32
N THR A 9 -19.16 -39.10 35.73
CA THR A 9 -18.37 -38.20 34.90
C THR A 9 -17.61 -39.03 33.86
N SER A 10 -18.09 -39.08 32.62
CA SER A 10 -17.28 -39.55 31.49
C SER A 10 -16.45 -38.39 30.99
N VAL A 11 -15.14 -38.47 31.23
CA VAL A 11 -14.13 -37.58 30.66
C VAL A 11 -14.08 -37.86 29.15
N ILE A 12 -14.69 -36.98 28.36
CA ILE A 12 -14.41 -36.92 26.92
C ILE A 12 -13.12 -36.12 26.79
N LEU A 13 -12.03 -36.79 26.41
CA LEU A 13 -10.83 -36.14 25.89
C LEU A 13 -11.24 -35.34 24.65
N ALA A 14 -11.59 -34.07 24.83
CA ALA A 14 -11.59 -33.10 23.76
C ALA A 14 -10.13 -32.72 23.53
N GLY A 15 -9.47 -33.43 22.60
CA GLY A 15 -8.21 -32.98 22.01
C GLY A 15 -8.46 -31.71 21.23
N SER A 16 -8.44 -30.57 21.91
CA SER A 16 -8.44 -29.25 21.28
C SER A 16 -7.09 -29.07 20.60
N LEU A 17 -7.02 -29.33 19.29
CA LEU A 17 -5.98 -28.74 18.44
C LEU A 17 -6.15 -27.21 18.55
N VAL A 18 -5.35 -26.59 19.41
CA VAL A 18 -5.15 -25.14 19.38
C VAL A 18 -4.34 -24.87 18.12
N PHE A 19 -5.03 -24.65 17.01
CA PHE A 19 -4.43 -24.05 15.82
C PHE A 19 -4.11 -22.61 16.19
N SER A 20 -2.92 -22.39 16.75
CA SER A 20 -2.38 -21.06 16.98
C SER A 20 -2.31 -20.38 15.62
N MET A 21 -3.34 -19.60 15.29
CA MET A 21 -3.27 -18.63 14.22
C MET A 21 -2.20 -17.63 14.62
N GLN A 22 -0.95 -17.94 14.29
CA GLN A 22 0.12 -16.96 14.22
C GLN A 22 -0.25 -16.06 13.06
N GLY A 23 -1.13 -15.08 13.32
CA GLY A 23 -1.27 -13.94 12.45
C GLY A 23 0.10 -13.29 12.42
N THR A 24 0.84 -13.49 11.33
CA THR A 24 2.03 -12.69 11.06
C THR A 24 1.55 -11.26 10.98
N ALA A 25 1.76 -10.50 12.04
CA ALA A 25 1.50 -9.07 12.03
C ALA A 25 2.44 -8.47 10.98
N PHE A 26 1.91 -8.08 9.82
CA PHE A 26 2.62 -7.28 8.81
C PHE A 26 2.84 -5.84 9.29
N ALA A 27 3.16 -5.66 10.58
CA ALA A 27 3.34 -4.35 11.21
C ALA A 27 4.78 -3.83 11.10
N GLU A 28 5.75 -4.65 10.68
CA GLU A 28 7.18 -4.31 10.76
C GLU A 28 7.85 -3.93 9.43
N GLN A 29 7.14 -3.99 8.31
CA GLN A 29 7.67 -3.58 7.00
C GLN A 29 6.73 -2.59 6.29
N GLN A 30 6.28 -1.55 7.00
CA GLN A 30 5.65 -0.42 6.32
C GLN A 30 6.67 0.20 5.35
N PHE A 31 6.41 0.13 4.05
CA PHE A 31 7.22 0.79 3.02
C PHE A 31 6.70 2.22 2.85
N ASP A 32 7.45 3.17 3.38
CA ASP A 32 7.09 4.59 3.44
C ASP A 32 8.02 5.46 2.57
N ALA A 33 7.69 6.74 2.46
CA ALA A 33 8.45 7.69 1.66
C ALA A 33 9.87 7.92 2.21
N ASP A 34 10.07 7.81 3.53
CA ASP A 34 11.38 7.91 4.16
C ASP A 34 12.34 6.83 3.65
N LYS A 35 11.88 5.58 3.57
CA LYS A 35 12.68 4.48 3.01
C LYS A 35 13.07 4.74 1.55
N VAL A 36 12.17 5.26 0.74
CA VAL A 36 12.48 5.65 -0.66
C VAL A 36 13.57 6.73 -0.71
N MET A 37 13.52 7.71 0.20
CA MET A 37 14.47 8.82 0.19
C MET A 37 15.83 8.50 0.82
N ASN A 38 15.86 7.61 1.82
CA ASN A 38 17.07 7.34 2.61
C ASN A 38 17.73 5.98 2.34
N GLN A 39 16.99 5.02 1.76
CA GLN A 39 17.48 3.64 1.57
C GLN A 39 17.62 3.24 0.09
N MET A 40 17.13 4.05 -0.85
CA MET A 40 17.32 3.84 -2.28
C MET A 40 18.35 4.81 -2.85
N SER A 41 19.23 4.30 -3.72
CA SER A 41 20.03 5.11 -4.62
C SER A 41 19.15 5.95 -5.57
N ALA A 42 19.76 6.92 -6.26
CA ALA A 42 19.03 7.76 -7.20
C ALA A 42 18.36 6.91 -8.32
N ASP A 43 19.06 5.90 -8.83
CA ASP A 43 18.57 5.03 -9.92
C ASP A 43 17.45 4.08 -9.46
N GLU A 44 17.57 3.52 -8.26
CA GLU A 44 16.50 2.71 -7.66
C GLU A 44 15.26 3.56 -7.38
N ARG A 45 15.47 4.78 -6.88
CA ARG A 45 14.39 5.73 -6.57
C ARG A 45 13.63 6.15 -7.82
N ILE A 46 14.33 6.56 -8.88
CA ILE A 46 13.65 6.97 -10.13
C ILE A 46 12.89 5.79 -10.74
N SER A 47 13.47 4.58 -10.71
CA SER A 47 12.81 3.37 -11.20
C SER A 47 11.56 3.02 -10.38
N TYR A 48 11.63 3.15 -9.06
CA TYR A 48 10.50 2.97 -8.16
C TYR A 48 9.37 3.96 -8.47
N ILE A 49 9.70 5.25 -8.57
CA ILE A 49 8.73 6.31 -8.87
C ILE A 49 8.09 6.07 -10.24
N ALA A 50 8.88 5.71 -11.25
CA ALA A 50 8.35 5.37 -12.58
C ALA A 50 7.35 4.21 -12.52
N GLY A 51 7.63 3.15 -11.74
CA GLY A 51 6.67 2.06 -11.53
C GLY A 51 5.35 2.49 -10.89
N VAL A 52 5.40 3.42 -9.93
CA VAL A 52 4.19 4.03 -9.34
C VAL A 52 3.42 4.83 -10.39
N VAL A 53 4.12 5.62 -11.22
CA VAL A 53 3.53 6.40 -12.31
C VAL A 53 2.80 5.47 -13.30
N GLU A 54 3.41 4.35 -13.69
CA GLU A 54 2.76 3.36 -14.57
C GLU A 54 1.49 2.77 -13.95
N GLY A 55 1.53 2.44 -12.66
CA GLY A 55 0.36 1.95 -11.93
C GLY A 55 -0.79 2.97 -11.90
N LEU A 56 -0.48 4.24 -11.62
CA LEU A 56 -1.48 5.32 -11.57
C LEU A 56 -2.04 5.66 -12.96
N ALA A 57 -1.18 5.71 -13.98
CA ALA A 57 -1.57 5.96 -15.36
C ALA A 57 -2.49 4.85 -15.88
N GLY A 58 -2.14 3.58 -15.65
CA GLY A 58 -2.98 2.43 -15.99
C GLY A 58 -4.31 2.42 -15.25
N ALA A 59 -4.31 2.74 -13.94
CA ALA A 59 -5.54 2.87 -13.17
C ALA A 59 -6.45 3.97 -13.74
N ARG A 60 -5.88 5.12 -14.12
CA ARG A 60 -6.62 6.24 -14.72
C ARG A 60 -7.19 5.87 -16.08
N TYR A 61 -6.42 5.20 -16.94
CA TYR A 61 -6.91 4.70 -18.23
C TYR A 61 -8.14 3.80 -18.07
N MET A 62 -8.11 2.88 -17.10
CA MET A 62 -9.24 1.99 -16.82
C MET A 62 -10.45 2.75 -16.26
N LYS A 63 -10.22 3.70 -15.34
CA LYS A 63 -11.27 4.56 -14.75
C LYS A 63 -11.99 5.39 -15.82
N ASP A 64 -11.24 5.93 -16.78
CA ASP A 64 -11.77 6.84 -17.81
C ASP A 64 -12.42 6.10 -18.99
N GLY A 65 -12.64 4.79 -18.88
CA GLY A 65 -13.25 3.98 -19.93
C GLY A 65 -12.32 3.79 -21.12
N LYS A 66 -11.03 3.55 -20.87
CA LYS A 66 -9.97 3.35 -21.86
C LYS A 66 -9.69 4.57 -22.73
N LYS A 67 -10.00 5.76 -22.20
CA LYS A 67 -9.61 7.05 -22.76
C LYS A 67 -8.21 7.39 -22.28
N SER A 68 -7.32 7.77 -23.19
CA SER A 68 -5.89 7.96 -22.89
C SER A 68 -5.57 9.35 -22.34
N GLU A 69 -6.51 10.29 -22.33
CA GLU A 69 -6.28 11.69 -21.97
C GLU A 69 -5.77 11.84 -20.52
N GLY A 70 -6.42 11.18 -19.55
CA GLY A 70 -5.99 11.21 -18.15
C GLY A 70 -4.65 10.49 -17.93
N MET A 71 -4.46 9.35 -18.60
CA MET A 71 -3.20 8.58 -18.59
C MET A 71 -2.04 9.41 -19.15
N ASN A 72 -2.25 10.07 -20.29
CA ASN A 72 -1.25 10.90 -20.95
C ASN A 72 -0.89 12.12 -20.10
N CYS A 73 -1.85 12.75 -19.41
CA CYS A 73 -1.52 13.83 -18.47
C CYS A 73 -0.53 13.37 -17.38
N ILE A 74 -0.71 12.16 -16.84
CA ILE A 74 0.17 11.59 -15.82
C ILE A 74 1.58 11.35 -16.38
N TYR A 75 1.67 10.79 -17.60
CA TYR A 75 2.94 10.59 -18.27
C TYR A 75 3.64 11.91 -18.60
N ASP A 76 2.94 12.87 -19.19
CA ASP A 76 3.49 14.19 -19.52
C ASP A 76 3.97 14.91 -18.26
N TRP A 77 3.21 14.81 -17.16
CA TRP A 77 3.64 15.35 -15.88
C TRP A 77 4.92 14.70 -15.38
N PHE A 78 5.10 13.39 -15.50
CA PHE A 78 6.30 12.74 -14.97
C PHE A 78 7.53 12.85 -15.90
N TYR A 79 7.36 12.58 -17.19
CA TYR A 79 8.46 12.44 -18.13
C TYR A 79 8.87 13.77 -18.81
N GLU A 80 7.94 14.71 -18.99
CA GLU A 80 8.21 15.96 -19.72
C GLU A 80 8.41 17.18 -18.80
N ASP A 81 7.68 17.25 -17.68
CA ASP A 81 7.82 18.35 -16.71
C ASP A 81 9.06 18.17 -15.81
N LYS A 82 10.11 18.95 -16.11
CA LYS A 82 11.39 18.95 -15.39
C LYS A 82 11.27 19.29 -13.89
N SER A 83 10.15 19.85 -13.44
CA SER A 83 9.92 20.19 -12.03
C SER A 83 9.34 19.04 -11.21
N THR A 84 8.86 17.98 -11.86
CA THR A 84 8.09 16.93 -11.21
C THR A 84 8.91 16.14 -10.20
N LEU A 85 10.13 15.72 -10.53
CA LEU A 85 10.97 14.98 -9.59
C LEU A 85 11.27 15.76 -8.31
N ARG A 86 11.51 17.07 -8.43
CA ARG A 86 11.69 17.93 -7.25
C ARG A 86 10.40 17.98 -6.42
N THR A 87 9.25 18.16 -7.07
CA THR A 87 7.94 18.18 -6.39
C THR A 87 7.68 16.87 -5.61
N ILE A 88 8.00 15.73 -6.21
CA ILE A 88 7.84 14.41 -5.58
C ILE A 88 8.78 14.26 -4.39
N HIS A 89 10.07 14.61 -4.54
CA HIS A 89 11.04 14.55 -3.45
C HIS A 89 10.67 15.47 -2.28
N ASP A 90 10.23 16.70 -2.58
CA ASP A 90 9.76 17.65 -1.57
C ASP A 90 8.54 17.11 -0.81
N ALA A 91 7.61 16.46 -1.52
CA ALA A 91 6.44 15.83 -0.90
C ALA A 91 6.81 14.61 -0.05
N PHE A 92 7.73 13.77 -0.50
CA PHE A 92 8.24 12.63 0.28
C PHE A 92 8.94 13.12 1.55
N GLY A 93 9.74 14.17 1.48
CA GLY A 93 10.35 14.79 2.66
C GLY A 93 9.35 15.42 3.63
N LYS A 94 8.24 15.96 3.11
CA LYS A 94 7.16 16.54 3.93
C LYS A 94 6.28 15.49 4.61
N TYR A 95 6.10 14.33 3.99
CA TYR A 95 5.21 13.26 4.45
C TYR A 95 5.95 11.90 4.55
N PRO A 96 7.03 11.81 5.34
CA PRO A 96 7.97 10.69 5.29
C PRO A 96 7.37 9.34 5.72
N THR A 97 6.36 9.36 6.60
CA THR A 97 5.74 8.14 7.15
C THR A 97 4.57 7.61 6.32
N TYR A 98 4.20 8.31 5.23
CA TYR A 98 3.09 7.90 4.36
C TYR A 98 3.58 6.94 3.27
N PRO A 99 2.69 6.04 2.78
CA PRO A 99 3.00 5.24 1.61
C PRO A 99 3.30 6.16 0.41
N PRO A 100 4.44 6.00 -0.27
CA PRO A 100 4.84 6.89 -1.36
C PRO A 100 3.84 6.89 -2.52
N GLY A 101 3.21 5.74 -2.81
CA GLY A 101 2.14 5.65 -3.80
C GLY A 101 0.91 6.51 -3.47
N SER A 102 0.56 6.65 -2.18
CA SER A 102 -0.54 7.51 -1.75
C SER A 102 -0.21 9.00 -1.88
N ILE A 103 1.04 9.39 -1.58
CA ILE A 103 1.50 10.76 -1.82
C ILE A 103 1.44 11.07 -3.32
N MET A 104 1.93 10.15 -4.15
CA MET A 104 1.89 10.28 -5.62
C MET A 104 0.47 10.40 -6.17
N ASP A 105 -0.50 9.60 -5.69
CA ASP A 105 -1.92 9.72 -6.07
C ASP A 105 -2.47 11.13 -5.81
N VAL A 106 -2.19 11.71 -4.64
CA VAL A 106 -2.61 13.07 -4.31
C VAL A 106 -1.97 14.09 -5.25
N LEU A 107 -0.67 13.99 -5.53
CA LEU A 107 0.02 14.90 -6.44
C LEU A 107 -0.54 14.81 -7.87
N VAL A 108 -0.78 13.59 -8.35
CA VAL A 108 -1.41 13.35 -9.66
C VAL A 108 -2.78 13.99 -9.71
N LYS A 109 -3.63 13.81 -8.69
CA LYS A 109 -4.96 14.43 -8.64
C LYS A 109 -4.91 15.95 -8.62
N GLN A 110 -3.91 16.53 -7.95
CA GLN A 110 -3.70 17.98 -7.96
C GLN A 110 -3.30 18.50 -9.34
N LYS A 111 -2.49 17.75 -10.10
CA LYS A 111 -2.00 18.16 -11.43
C LYS A 111 -2.99 17.86 -12.55
N CYS A 112 -3.54 16.65 -12.58
CA CYS A 112 -4.29 16.07 -13.70
C CYS A 112 -5.79 15.86 -13.40
N GLY A 113 -6.24 16.26 -12.20
CA GLY A 113 -7.61 16.00 -11.74
C GLY A 113 -7.85 14.55 -11.36
N GLU A 114 -9.06 14.27 -10.88
CA GLU A 114 -9.55 12.93 -10.49
C GLU A 114 -9.75 12.00 -11.68
#